data_AF-A0A2H6HUA8-F1
#
_entry.id   AF-A0A2H6HUA8-F1
#
_cell.length_a   1.000
_cell.length_b   1.000
_cell.length_c   1.000
_cell.angle_alpha   90.00
_cell.angle_beta   90.00
_cell.angle_gamma   90.00
#
_symmetry.space_group_name_H-M   'P 1'
#
loop_
_entity.id
_entity.type
_entity.pdbx_description
1 polymer ?
#
loop_
_entity_poly.entity_id
_entity_poly.type
_entity_poly.pdbx_seq_one_letter_code
_entity_poly.pdbx_strand_id
1 'polypeptide(L)'
;MNSHPFFFISGMFRSGTSLLARMLNAHPELAVASDPYAPLFKAFRNQVVRTTEPGQAFDPDAPLGDYYLNPRELVFYEAIQDASLDRPFSETKLFTLQEQIRQISAKSSPKIHPYLDKLKGNSYGELLASGVQIIREAYGDDHTKLVGFKEAMTNEFVPHILDTFPEAKAIVVQREPRAMAASCNWAGKKYPWIYLARQWRKLGAIAWTLTQNGFVNRDRVMLVSYESLIRRPKETMEQICEFLDVPFEEISLDPAKFVDGSGNPWMQDPEYVRGVRAFNPDTLSKWRERLSIRDCEFMERLCWPEMSLFQYQPVVMRRWVIPEDIVKHPPLIPENELVEWIKPYSMESKHAYVEELRKERYRWEALTEEKMPDAATQRSCCLSEKVYLELRAVAQKSKHDRRARVRND
;
A
#
# COMPACT_ATOMS: atom_id res chain seq x y z
N MET A 1 3.91 -11.99 24.08
CA MET A 1 3.82 -10.63 24.64
C MET A 1 2.35 -10.28 24.80
N ASN A 2 1.92 -9.83 25.99
CA ASN A 2 0.56 -9.31 26.17
C ASN A 2 0.55 -7.82 25.81
N SER A 3 0.49 -7.50 24.51
CA SER A 3 0.14 -6.14 24.08
C SER A 3 -1.38 -6.01 24.07
N HIS A 4 -1.90 -4.85 24.47
CA HIS A 4 -3.31 -4.53 24.24
C HIS A 4 -3.69 -4.72 22.77
N PRO A 5 -4.94 -5.15 22.46
CA PRO A 5 -5.44 -5.19 21.09
C PRO A 5 -5.21 -3.87 20.37
N PHE A 6 -4.87 -3.94 19.09
CA PHE A 6 -4.71 -2.78 18.22
C PHE A 6 -5.03 -3.16 16.78
N PHE A 7 -5.18 -2.16 15.92
CA PHE A 7 -5.34 -2.40 14.49
C PHE A 7 -4.34 -1.62 13.64
N PHE A 8 -4.05 -2.18 12.48
CA PHE A 8 -3.12 -1.62 11.52
C PHE A 8 -3.82 -1.34 10.20
N ILE A 9 -3.72 -0.11 9.69
CA ILE A 9 -4.23 0.25 8.37
C ILE A 9 -3.04 0.34 7.41
N SER A 10 -3.13 -0.35 6.27
CA SER A 10 -2.17 -0.17 5.19
C SER A 10 -2.84 -0.11 3.82
N GLY A 11 -2.07 0.27 2.82
CA GLY A 11 -2.51 0.48 1.45
C GLY A 11 -1.61 1.47 0.74
N MET A 12 -1.81 1.62 -0.56
CA MET A 12 -1.03 2.58 -1.33
C MET A 12 -1.28 4.02 -0.85
N PHE A 13 -0.28 4.90 -0.94
CA PHE A 13 -0.55 6.33 -0.72
C PHE A 13 -1.62 6.81 -1.71
N ARG A 14 -2.48 7.74 -1.26
CA ARG A 14 -3.67 8.20 -2.00
C ARG A 14 -4.72 7.12 -2.31
N SER A 15 -4.64 5.91 -1.71
CA SER A 15 -5.73 4.92 -1.81
C SER A 15 -6.93 5.21 -0.91
N GLY A 16 -6.84 6.21 -0.02
CA GLY A 16 -7.90 6.52 0.94
C GLY A 16 -7.63 6.05 2.37
N THR A 17 -6.48 5.40 2.62
CA THR A 17 -6.01 5.04 3.97
C THR A 17 -6.07 6.21 4.96
N SER A 18 -5.65 7.41 4.55
CA SER A 18 -5.73 8.60 5.41
C SER A 18 -7.17 9.03 5.70
N LEU A 19 -8.09 8.95 4.74
CA LEU A 19 -9.51 9.24 4.99
C LEU A 19 -10.05 8.26 6.02
N LEU A 20 -9.83 6.95 5.82
CA LEU A 20 -10.29 5.93 6.74
C LEU A 20 -9.72 6.13 8.15
N ALA A 21 -8.42 6.42 8.26
CA ALA A 21 -7.79 6.71 9.55
C ALA A 21 -8.46 7.92 10.25
N ARG A 22 -8.88 8.96 9.50
CA ARG A 22 -9.57 10.13 10.08
C ARG A 22 -11.02 9.83 10.47
N MET A 23 -11.71 9.01 9.69
CA MET A 23 -13.05 8.51 10.05
C MET A 23 -13.00 7.73 11.35
N LEU A 24 -12.06 6.79 11.49
CA LEU A 24 -11.88 6.00 12.70
C LEU A 24 -11.40 6.84 13.88
N ASN A 25 -10.51 7.82 13.68
CA ASN A 25 -10.06 8.70 14.76
C ASN A 25 -11.14 9.67 15.26
N ALA A 26 -12.26 9.85 14.53
CA ALA A 26 -13.38 10.63 15.03
C ALA A 26 -14.25 9.84 16.02
N HIS A 27 -14.12 8.51 16.03
CA HIS A 27 -14.83 7.62 16.94
C HIS A 27 -14.33 7.80 18.39
N PRO A 28 -15.22 7.98 19.39
CA PRO A 28 -14.84 8.30 20.76
C PRO A 28 -14.04 7.19 21.47
N GLU A 29 -14.19 5.93 21.04
CA GLU A 29 -13.47 4.80 21.63
C GLU A 29 -12.16 4.44 20.89
N LEU A 30 -11.77 5.20 19.84
CA LEU A 30 -10.60 4.89 19.02
C LEU A 30 -9.58 6.04 19.02
N ALA A 31 -8.30 5.69 19.09
CA ALA A 31 -7.19 6.62 18.86
C ALA A 31 -6.33 6.12 17.71
N VAL A 32 -6.18 6.92 16.64
CA VAL A 32 -5.52 6.48 15.39
C VAL A 32 -4.44 7.45 14.94
N ALA A 33 -3.19 6.99 14.98
CA ALA A 33 -2.05 7.73 14.42
C ALA A 33 -1.88 7.46 12.91
N SER A 34 -1.44 8.46 12.16
CA SER A 34 -1.13 8.31 10.73
C SER A 34 0.36 8.48 10.44
N ASP A 35 0.93 7.51 9.76
CA ASP A 35 2.31 7.41 9.35
C ASP A 35 3.35 7.58 10.50
N PRO A 36 3.13 7.09 11.76
CA PRO A 36 4.11 7.24 12.84
C PRO A 36 5.38 6.40 12.70
N TYR A 37 5.32 5.20 12.11
CA TYR A 37 6.33 4.15 12.35
C TYR A 37 6.98 3.54 11.11
N ALA A 38 6.86 4.16 9.93
CA ALA A 38 7.57 3.73 8.72
C ALA A 38 9.09 3.46 8.93
N PRO A 39 9.84 4.25 9.73
CA PRO A 39 11.24 3.93 10.03
C PRO A 39 11.46 2.60 10.75
N LEU A 40 10.52 2.16 11.60
CA LEU A 40 10.61 0.87 12.31
C LEU A 40 10.56 -0.29 11.32
N PHE A 41 9.60 -0.27 10.38
CA PHE A 41 9.49 -1.29 9.32
C PHE A 41 10.71 -1.27 8.39
N LYS A 42 11.22 -0.08 8.07
CA LYS A 42 12.43 0.09 7.26
C LYS A 42 13.67 -0.46 7.98
N ALA A 43 13.80 -0.21 9.28
CA ALA A 43 14.89 -0.76 10.10
C ALA A 43 14.83 -2.30 10.17
N PHE A 44 13.64 -2.86 10.35
CA PHE A 44 13.41 -4.31 10.30
C PHE A 44 13.86 -4.89 8.96
N ARG A 45 13.36 -4.35 7.84
CA ARG A 45 13.77 -4.71 6.47
C ARG A 45 15.28 -4.64 6.30
N ASN A 46 15.90 -3.53 6.72
CA ASN A 46 17.34 -3.31 6.59
C ASN A 46 18.16 -4.35 7.36
N GLN A 47 17.71 -4.74 8.55
CA GLN A 47 18.39 -5.79 9.33
C GLN A 47 18.26 -7.14 8.66
N VAL A 48 17.07 -7.50 8.16
CA VAL A 48 16.86 -8.77 7.44
C VAL A 48 17.82 -8.86 6.25
N VAL A 49 17.80 -7.85 5.37
CA VAL A 49 18.62 -7.84 4.15
C VAL A 49 20.11 -7.95 4.46
N ARG A 50 20.61 -7.23 5.48
CA ARG A 50 22.01 -7.29 5.89
C ARG A 50 22.42 -8.66 6.44
N THR A 51 21.49 -9.39 7.04
CA THR A 51 21.76 -10.77 7.50
C THR A 51 21.69 -11.77 6.35
N THR A 52 20.83 -11.55 5.35
CA THR A 52 20.69 -12.43 4.19
C THR A 52 21.91 -12.37 3.26
N GLU A 53 22.46 -11.17 3.01
CA GLU A 53 23.67 -10.99 2.20
C GLU A 53 24.71 -10.13 2.94
N PRO A 54 25.45 -10.69 3.92
CA PRO A 54 26.45 -9.95 4.67
C PRO A 54 27.55 -9.37 3.77
N GLY A 55 27.85 -8.09 3.95
CA GLY A 55 28.94 -7.39 3.24
C GLY A 55 28.60 -6.93 1.82
N GLN A 56 27.40 -7.23 1.30
CA GLN A 56 26.98 -6.70 0.01
C GLN A 56 26.43 -5.27 0.12
N ALA A 57 26.65 -4.48 -0.93
CA ALA A 57 26.08 -3.14 -1.05
C ALA A 57 24.55 -3.21 -1.08
N PHE A 58 23.93 -2.42 -0.21
CA PHE A 58 22.49 -2.26 -0.07
C PHE A 58 22.21 -0.84 0.40
N ASP A 59 21.33 -0.12 -0.29
CA ASP A 59 20.88 1.19 0.14
C ASP A 59 19.85 1.04 1.28
N PRO A 60 20.22 1.35 2.54
CA PRO A 60 19.28 1.27 3.65
C PRO A 60 18.13 2.26 3.51
N ASP A 61 18.28 3.29 2.68
CA ASP A 61 17.32 4.35 2.49
C ASP A 61 16.34 4.14 1.34
N ALA A 62 16.59 3.15 0.48
CA ALA A 62 15.72 2.80 -0.62
C ALA A 62 14.28 2.52 -0.15
N PRO A 63 13.27 2.92 -0.94
CA PRO A 63 11.89 2.51 -0.67
C PRO A 63 11.76 0.97 -0.69
N LEU A 64 10.63 0.46 -0.23
CA LEU A 64 10.31 -0.96 -0.40
C LEU A 64 10.18 -1.25 -1.90
N GLY A 65 10.97 -2.19 -2.39
CA GLY A 65 11.01 -2.57 -3.81
C GLY A 65 9.69 -3.19 -4.26
N ASP A 66 9.49 -3.34 -5.58
CA ASP A 66 8.43 -4.21 -6.08
C ASP A 66 8.89 -5.67 -6.17
N TYR A 67 10.20 -5.93 -6.27
CA TYR A 67 10.84 -7.25 -6.24
C TYR A 67 10.64 -8.12 -7.49
N TYR A 68 9.70 -7.76 -8.38
CA TYR A 68 9.39 -8.51 -9.60
C TYR A 68 10.59 -8.59 -10.54
N LEU A 69 10.84 -9.77 -11.12
CA LEU A 69 11.85 -9.99 -12.17
C LEU A 69 13.28 -9.54 -11.80
N ASN A 70 13.59 -9.52 -10.50
CA ASN A 70 14.90 -9.21 -9.98
C ASN A 70 15.31 -10.32 -8.98
N PRO A 71 16.16 -11.28 -9.39
CA PRO A 71 16.52 -12.43 -8.56
C PRO A 71 17.04 -12.06 -7.17
N ARG A 72 17.84 -10.99 -7.08
CA ARG A 72 18.41 -10.53 -5.80
C ARG A 72 17.34 -9.92 -4.90
N GLU A 73 16.46 -9.10 -5.46
CA GLU A 73 15.36 -8.51 -4.69
C GLU A 73 14.29 -9.54 -4.28
N LEU A 74 14.09 -10.61 -5.06
CA LEU A 74 13.23 -11.73 -4.67
C LEU A 74 13.78 -12.45 -3.44
N VAL A 75 15.09 -12.70 -3.38
CA VAL A 75 15.74 -13.27 -2.19
C VAL A 75 15.52 -12.37 -0.98
N PHE A 76 15.58 -11.05 -1.15
CA PHE A 76 15.26 -10.11 -0.06
C PHE A 76 13.81 -10.18 0.36
N TYR A 77 12.87 -10.20 -0.60
CA TYR A 77 11.45 -10.31 -0.31
C TYR A 77 11.14 -11.59 0.45
N GLU A 78 11.61 -12.75 -0.02
CA GLU A 78 11.43 -14.04 0.65
C GLU A 78 12.01 -14.02 2.07
N ALA A 79 13.25 -13.53 2.24
CA ALA A 79 13.87 -13.42 3.56
C ALA A 79 13.12 -12.45 4.50
N ILE A 80 12.52 -11.38 3.97
CA ILE A 80 11.67 -10.47 4.74
C ILE A 80 10.42 -11.21 5.18
N GLN A 81 9.71 -11.88 4.26
CA GLN A 81 8.47 -12.61 4.56
C GLN A 81 8.67 -13.77 5.53
N ASP A 82 9.86 -14.41 5.55
CA ASP A 82 10.20 -15.48 6.49
C ASP A 82 10.65 -14.98 7.87
N ALA A 83 10.85 -13.67 8.05
CA ALA A 83 11.34 -13.10 9.29
C ALA A 83 10.23 -12.82 10.32
N SER A 84 10.55 -12.98 11.62
CA SER A 84 9.67 -12.59 12.72
C SER A 84 10.04 -11.21 13.30
N LEU A 85 9.05 -10.46 13.78
CA LEU A 85 9.29 -9.24 14.57
C LEU A 85 9.96 -9.53 15.93
N ASP A 86 9.99 -10.79 16.39
CA ASP A 86 10.79 -11.21 17.55
C ASP A 86 12.30 -11.11 17.30
N ARG A 87 12.70 -10.82 16.06
CA ARG A 87 14.10 -10.57 15.70
C ARG A 87 14.71 -9.53 16.66
N PRO A 88 15.90 -9.81 17.24
CA PRO A 88 16.55 -8.91 18.18
C PRO A 88 16.82 -7.53 17.59
N PHE A 89 16.56 -6.50 18.38
CA PHE A 89 16.90 -5.11 18.10
C PHE A 89 18.03 -4.66 19.04
N SER A 90 18.97 -3.88 18.50
CA SER A 90 20.10 -3.38 19.28
C SER A 90 19.77 -2.04 19.91
N GLU A 91 19.84 -1.96 21.24
CA GLU A 91 19.59 -0.73 22.01
C GLU A 91 20.44 0.46 21.54
N THR A 92 21.67 0.21 21.04
CA THR A 92 22.55 1.26 20.51
C THR A 92 21.98 1.98 19.27
N LYS A 93 20.99 1.39 18.59
CA LYS A 93 20.29 1.97 17.44
C LYS A 93 19.00 2.69 17.82
N LEU A 94 18.57 2.61 19.09
CA LEU A 94 17.27 3.13 19.53
C LEU A 94 17.16 4.63 19.33
N PHE A 95 18.19 5.39 19.73
CA PHE A 95 18.23 6.84 19.55
C PHE A 95 18.09 7.26 18.08
N THR A 96 18.82 6.60 17.18
CA THR A 96 18.73 6.86 15.75
C THR A 96 17.33 6.56 15.21
N LEU A 97 16.71 5.46 15.65
CA LEU A 97 15.35 5.12 15.26
C LEU A 97 14.33 6.15 15.76
N GLN A 98 14.47 6.63 17.00
CA GLN A 98 13.61 7.67 17.57
C GLN A 98 13.68 8.96 16.75
N GLU A 99 14.88 9.40 16.34
CA GLU A 99 15.03 10.61 15.53
C GLU A 99 14.47 10.44 14.11
N GLN A 100 14.63 9.27 13.49
CA GLN A 100 14.00 8.97 12.21
C GLN A 100 12.46 8.99 12.33
N ILE A 101 11.91 8.41 13.40
CA ILE A 101 10.47 8.47 13.69
C ILE A 101 10.02 9.91 13.88
N ARG A 102 10.76 10.72 14.65
CA ARG A 102 10.45 12.14 14.88
C ARG A 102 10.36 12.91 13.56
N GLN A 103 11.33 12.72 12.67
CA GLN A 103 11.36 13.39 11.36
C GLN A 103 10.18 12.99 10.47
N ILE A 104 9.92 11.69 10.31
CA ILE A 104 8.88 11.19 9.41
C ILE A 104 7.47 11.50 9.93
N SER A 105 7.25 11.36 11.24
CA SER A 105 5.94 11.57 11.86
C SER A 105 5.59 13.04 12.08
N ALA A 106 6.53 13.98 11.90
CA ALA A 106 6.36 15.40 12.26
C ALA A 106 5.11 16.05 11.66
N LYS A 107 4.74 15.68 10.43
CA LYS A 107 3.56 16.23 9.76
C LYS A 107 2.27 15.49 10.11
N SER A 108 2.34 14.17 10.23
CA SER A 108 1.16 13.29 10.22
C SER A 108 0.73 12.83 11.60
N SER A 109 1.69 12.74 12.54
CA SER A 109 1.49 12.31 13.92
C SER A 109 2.39 13.05 14.95
N PRO A 110 2.46 14.40 14.98
CA PRO A 110 3.37 15.13 15.87
C PRO A 110 3.16 14.88 17.36
N LYS A 111 1.94 14.51 17.82
CA LYS A 111 1.69 14.32 19.26
C LYS A 111 2.46 13.16 19.90
N ILE A 112 3.05 12.25 19.11
CA ILE A 112 3.89 11.18 19.68
C ILE A 112 5.25 11.72 20.16
N HIS A 113 5.68 12.88 19.67
CA HIS A 113 7.04 13.41 19.85
C HIS A 113 7.49 13.56 21.31
N PRO A 114 6.63 14.02 22.24
CA PRO A 114 6.98 14.12 23.67
C PRO A 114 7.15 12.77 24.38
N TYR A 115 6.73 11.67 23.74
CA TYR A 115 6.70 10.33 24.32
C TYR A 115 7.68 9.37 23.64
N LEU A 116 8.46 9.82 22.65
CA LEU A 116 9.37 8.95 21.88
C LEU A 116 10.50 8.38 22.74
N ASP A 117 10.86 9.02 23.84
CA ASP A 117 11.78 8.51 24.85
C ASP A 117 11.26 7.23 25.55
N LYS A 118 9.95 7.00 25.54
CA LYS A 118 9.32 5.77 26.05
C LYS A 118 9.38 4.60 25.07
N LEU A 119 9.82 4.81 23.83
CA LEU A 119 9.98 3.74 22.85
C LEU A 119 11.09 2.81 23.32
N LYS A 120 10.78 1.53 23.51
CA LYS A 120 11.70 0.55 24.10
C LYS A 120 11.39 -0.87 23.67
N GLY A 121 12.40 -1.73 23.68
CA GLY A 121 12.25 -3.14 23.35
C GLY A 121 13.56 -3.76 22.86
N ASN A 122 13.73 -5.04 23.15
CA ASN A 122 14.84 -5.87 22.71
C ASN A 122 14.54 -6.58 21.38
N SER A 123 13.33 -6.43 20.83
CA SER A 123 12.92 -6.92 19.51
C SER A 123 12.09 -5.88 18.76
N TYR A 124 11.90 -6.05 17.45
CA TYR A 124 11.00 -5.18 16.68
C TYR A 124 9.54 -5.28 17.13
N GLY A 125 9.14 -6.46 17.62
CA GLY A 125 7.82 -6.67 18.22
C GLY A 125 7.65 -5.84 19.49
N GLU A 126 8.63 -5.88 20.40
CA GLU A 126 8.58 -5.07 21.63
C GLU A 126 8.61 -3.56 21.32
N LEU A 127 9.38 -3.13 20.32
CA LEU A 127 9.37 -1.74 19.85
C LEU A 127 8.02 -1.33 19.27
N LEU A 128 7.39 -2.18 18.45
CA LEU A 128 6.07 -1.86 17.91
C LEU A 128 5.02 -1.81 19.02
N ALA A 129 5.08 -2.75 19.97
CA ALA A 129 4.18 -2.78 21.13
C ALA A 129 4.30 -1.52 21.99
N SER A 130 5.53 -1.07 22.29
CA SER A 130 5.73 0.20 23.02
C SER A 130 5.33 1.43 22.18
N GLY A 131 5.52 1.39 20.86
CA GLY A 131 4.98 2.38 19.93
C GLY A 131 3.45 2.50 20.00
N VAL A 132 2.74 1.37 20.01
CA VAL A 132 1.27 1.37 20.18
C VAL A 132 0.87 2.01 21.51
N GLN A 133 1.61 1.79 22.60
CA GLN A 133 1.36 2.48 23.87
C GLN A 133 1.62 3.99 23.79
N ILE A 134 2.65 4.42 23.06
CA ILE A 134 2.90 5.84 22.80
C ILE A 134 1.71 6.48 22.08
N ILE A 135 1.11 5.81 21.09
CA ILE A 135 -0.09 6.32 20.43
C ILE A 135 -1.24 6.46 21.43
N ARG A 136 -1.45 5.46 22.30
CA ARG A 136 -2.47 5.51 23.35
C ARG A 136 -2.30 6.75 24.22
N GLU A 137 -1.08 7.02 24.67
CA GLU A 137 -0.79 8.18 25.51
C GLU A 137 -0.89 9.52 24.77
N ALA A 138 -0.54 9.56 23.48
CA ALA A 138 -0.47 10.78 22.69
C ALA A 138 -1.80 11.21 22.08
N TYR A 139 -2.64 10.25 21.70
CA TYR A 139 -3.91 10.48 20.98
C TYR A 139 -5.14 9.98 21.72
N GLY A 140 -4.97 9.08 22.70
CA GLY A 140 -6.07 8.54 23.47
C GLY A 140 -6.41 9.36 24.70
N ASP A 141 -7.49 8.94 25.34
CA ASP A 141 -8.06 9.46 26.58
C ASP A 141 -8.67 8.31 27.41
N ASP A 142 -9.41 8.64 28.47
CA ASP A 142 -10.05 7.67 29.35
C ASP A 142 -11.17 6.85 28.66
N HIS A 143 -11.67 7.30 27.51
CA HIS A 143 -12.70 6.61 26.73
C HIS A 143 -12.11 5.70 25.65
N THR A 144 -10.83 5.87 25.32
CA THR A 144 -10.15 5.09 24.29
C THR A 144 -10.04 3.61 24.69
N LYS A 145 -10.68 2.75 23.89
CA LYS A 145 -10.65 1.29 24.07
C LYS A 145 -9.66 0.61 23.13
N LEU A 146 -9.52 1.10 21.91
CA LEU A 146 -8.70 0.48 20.87
C LEU A 146 -7.81 1.50 20.17
N VAL A 147 -6.55 1.13 19.95
CA VAL A 147 -5.58 1.98 19.26
C VAL A 147 -5.35 1.46 17.85
N GLY A 148 -5.21 2.38 16.90
CA GLY A 148 -4.84 2.07 15.54
C GLY A 148 -3.63 2.88 15.07
N PHE A 149 -2.94 2.37 14.06
CA PHE A 149 -2.03 3.20 13.27
C PHE A 149 -2.12 2.85 11.80
N LYS A 150 -1.88 3.85 10.96
CA LYS A 150 -1.90 3.73 9.51
C LYS A 150 -0.50 3.98 8.97
N GLU A 151 0.12 3.02 8.27
CA GLU A 151 1.32 3.27 7.44
C GLU A 151 1.01 3.03 5.96
N ALA A 152 1.41 3.96 5.08
CA ALA A 152 1.30 3.74 3.64
C ALA A 152 2.35 2.74 3.10
N MET A 153 1.95 1.93 2.11
CA MET A 153 2.81 0.99 1.35
C MET A 153 3.50 -0.10 2.18
N THR A 154 2.92 -0.49 3.30
CA THR A 154 3.47 -1.46 4.25
C THR A 154 2.65 -2.75 4.32
N ASN A 155 1.84 -3.05 3.30
CA ASN A 155 1.01 -4.26 3.23
C ASN A 155 1.83 -5.54 3.46
N GLU A 156 3.08 -5.58 3.00
CA GLU A 156 4.00 -6.72 3.17
C GLU A 156 4.35 -6.99 4.64
N PHE A 157 4.09 -6.06 5.55
CA PHE A 157 4.30 -6.20 6.99
C PHE A 157 3.08 -6.75 7.75
N VAL A 158 1.92 -6.88 7.09
CA VAL A 158 0.70 -7.41 7.72
C VAL A 158 0.90 -8.81 8.30
N PRO A 159 1.49 -9.80 7.58
CA PRO A 159 1.72 -11.14 8.15
C PRO A 159 2.53 -11.08 9.45
N HIS A 160 3.64 -10.32 9.43
CA HIS A 160 4.53 -10.16 10.57
C HIS A 160 3.82 -9.60 11.81
N ILE A 161 2.97 -8.58 11.63
CA ILE A 161 2.18 -8.00 12.72
C ILE A 161 1.21 -9.04 13.27
N LEU A 162 0.46 -9.71 12.39
CA LEU A 162 -0.58 -10.65 12.82
C LEU A 162 0.00 -11.91 13.48
N ASP A 163 1.17 -12.38 13.03
CA ASP A 163 1.86 -13.53 13.63
C ASP A 163 2.44 -13.19 15.01
N THR A 164 2.96 -11.97 15.19
CA THR A 164 3.52 -11.53 16.49
C THR A 164 2.43 -11.14 17.49
N PHE A 165 1.31 -10.60 17.03
CA PHE A 165 0.23 -10.05 17.88
C PHE A 165 -1.10 -10.77 17.60
N PRO A 166 -1.49 -11.76 18.41
CA PRO A 166 -2.67 -12.60 18.15
C PRO A 166 -4.00 -11.84 18.12
N GLU A 167 -4.12 -10.75 18.88
CA GLU A 167 -5.32 -9.90 18.94
C GLU A 167 -5.27 -8.71 17.98
N ALA A 168 -4.16 -8.53 17.25
CA ALA A 168 -4.09 -7.46 16.27
C ALA A 168 -4.94 -7.77 15.03
N LYS A 169 -5.53 -6.72 14.46
CA LYS A 169 -6.30 -6.77 13.21
C LYS A 169 -5.68 -5.86 12.16
N ALA A 170 -5.84 -6.18 10.88
CA ALA A 170 -5.34 -5.38 9.78
C ALA A 170 -6.46 -4.96 8.82
N ILE A 171 -6.48 -3.70 8.42
CA ILE A 171 -7.35 -3.18 7.37
C ILE A 171 -6.48 -2.77 6.19
N VAL A 172 -6.69 -3.40 5.04
CA VAL A 172 -5.97 -3.09 3.80
C VAL A 172 -6.88 -2.32 2.87
N VAL A 173 -6.49 -1.10 2.49
CA VAL A 173 -7.30 -0.24 1.64
C VAL A 173 -6.84 -0.34 0.19
N GLN A 174 -7.74 -0.79 -0.67
CA GLN A 174 -7.55 -0.91 -2.12
C GLN A 174 -8.33 0.19 -2.84
N ARG A 175 -7.72 0.77 -3.88
CA ARG A 175 -8.36 1.77 -4.74
C ARG A 175 -8.08 1.43 -6.19
N GLU A 176 -8.99 1.85 -7.07
CA GLU A 176 -8.80 1.78 -8.51
C GLU A 176 -7.47 2.46 -8.94
N PRO A 177 -6.61 1.77 -9.72
CA PRO A 177 -5.24 2.23 -9.99
C PRO A 177 -5.16 3.55 -10.77
N ARG A 178 -6.06 3.79 -11.74
CA ARG A 178 -6.05 5.02 -12.54
C ARG A 178 -6.47 6.22 -11.69
N ALA A 179 -7.46 6.06 -10.82
CA ALA A 179 -7.91 7.03 -9.82
C ALA A 179 -6.82 7.36 -8.81
N MET A 180 -6.14 6.33 -8.31
CA MET A 180 -4.98 6.49 -7.43
C MET A 180 -3.87 7.26 -8.15
N ALA A 181 -3.45 6.83 -9.34
CA ALA A 181 -2.34 7.44 -10.05
C ALA A 181 -2.63 8.88 -10.49
N ALA A 182 -3.86 9.15 -10.96
CA ALA A 182 -4.33 10.50 -11.21
C ALA A 182 -4.29 11.35 -9.94
N SER A 183 -4.68 10.80 -8.79
CA SER A 183 -4.61 11.52 -7.51
C SER A 183 -3.18 11.80 -7.06
N CYS A 184 -2.20 10.97 -7.43
CA CYS A 184 -0.79 11.18 -7.12
C CYS A 184 -0.17 12.26 -8.01
N ASN A 185 -0.56 12.31 -9.29
CA ASN A 185 0.10 13.14 -10.31
C ASN A 185 -0.73 14.35 -10.76
N TRP A 186 -1.87 14.62 -10.14
CA TRP A 186 -2.76 15.73 -10.51
C TRP A 186 -2.14 17.10 -10.25
N ALA A 187 -1.61 17.34 -9.04
CA ALA A 187 -1.14 18.65 -8.61
C ALA A 187 0.13 18.54 -7.75
N GLY A 188 0.97 19.56 -7.84
CA GLY A 188 2.24 19.62 -7.13
C GLY A 188 3.29 18.69 -7.73
N LYS A 189 4.20 18.21 -6.86
CA LYS A 189 5.24 17.25 -7.23
C LYS A 189 4.64 15.87 -7.51
N LYS A 190 5.20 15.19 -8.51
CA LYS A 190 4.65 13.96 -9.10
C LYS A 190 5.54 12.74 -8.84
N TYR A 191 5.05 11.57 -9.23
CA TYR A 191 5.72 10.27 -9.12
C TYR A 191 5.84 9.60 -10.49
N PRO A 192 6.94 8.89 -10.79
CA PRO A 192 7.08 8.15 -12.04
C PRO A 192 5.92 7.16 -12.23
N TRP A 193 5.32 7.13 -13.41
CA TRP A 193 4.18 6.25 -13.70
C TRP A 193 4.49 4.77 -13.48
N ILE A 194 5.69 4.33 -13.88
CA ILE A 194 6.14 2.95 -13.68
C ILE A 194 6.23 2.59 -12.20
N TYR A 195 6.69 3.52 -11.35
CA TYR A 195 6.74 3.33 -9.91
C TYR A 195 5.32 3.17 -9.33
N LEU A 196 4.40 4.05 -9.71
CA LEU A 196 3.01 3.97 -9.26
C LEU A 196 2.36 2.64 -9.67
N ALA A 197 2.54 2.22 -10.92
CA ALA A 197 1.97 0.98 -11.43
C ALA A 197 2.53 -0.26 -10.72
N ARG A 198 3.86 -0.32 -10.54
CA ARG A 198 4.55 -1.44 -9.87
C ARG A 198 4.17 -1.56 -8.41
N GLN A 199 4.17 -0.45 -7.67
CA GLN A 199 3.78 -0.44 -6.26
C GLN A 199 2.30 -0.80 -6.10
N TRP A 200 1.41 -0.24 -6.92
CA TRP A 200 -0.01 -0.60 -6.89
C TRP A 200 -0.21 -2.11 -7.12
N ARG A 201 0.46 -2.66 -8.14
CA ARG A 201 0.42 -4.09 -8.45
C ARG A 201 0.87 -4.93 -7.27
N LYS A 202 2.06 -4.66 -6.72
CA LYS A 202 2.63 -5.40 -5.58
C LYS A 202 1.66 -5.41 -4.40
N LEU A 203 1.21 -4.22 -4.01
CA LEU A 203 0.32 -4.05 -2.86
C LEU A 203 -1.04 -4.73 -3.09
N GLY A 204 -1.55 -4.70 -4.33
CA GLY A 204 -2.76 -5.42 -4.73
C GLY A 204 -2.60 -6.94 -4.66
N ALA A 205 -1.50 -7.49 -5.19
CA ALA A 205 -1.20 -8.93 -5.10
C ALA A 205 -1.12 -9.41 -3.64
N ILE A 206 -0.46 -8.63 -2.78
CA ILE A 206 -0.38 -8.90 -1.33
C ILE A 206 -1.77 -8.80 -0.69
N ALA A 207 -2.52 -7.72 -0.95
CA ALA A 207 -3.87 -7.53 -0.41
C ALA A 207 -4.83 -8.68 -0.78
N TRP A 208 -4.76 -9.14 -2.03
CA TRP A 208 -5.52 -10.32 -2.46
C TRP A 208 -5.07 -11.56 -1.70
N THR A 209 -3.77 -11.82 -1.59
CA THR A 209 -3.22 -12.99 -0.88
C THR A 209 -3.69 -13.05 0.57
N LEU A 210 -3.63 -11.93 1.29
CA LEU A 210 -4.04 -11.81 2.70
C LEU A 210 -5.52 -12.11 2.94
N THR A 211 -6.37 -12.04 1.91
CA THR A 211 -7.81 -12.27 2.03
C THR A 211 -8.26 -13.65 1.54
N GLN A 212 -7.33 -14.50 1.08
CA GLN A 212 -7.67 -15.84 0.61
C GLN A 212 -7.68 -16.85 1.76
N ASN A 213 -8.49 -17.91 1.63
CA ASN A 213 -8.62 -18.98 2.65
C ASN A 213 -7.31 -19.70 3.02
N GLY A 214 -6.25 -19.57 2.21
CA GLY A 214 -4.94 -20.15 2.50
C GLY A 214 -4.07 -19.31 3.45
N PHE A 215 -4.49 -18.09 3.80
CA PHE A 215 -3.78 -17.25 4.75
C PHE A 215 -4.31 -17.51 6.16
N VAL A 216 -3.43 -17.96 7.06
CA VAL A 216 -3.79 -18.42 8.42
C VAL A 216 -4.55 -17.35 9.21
N ASN A 217 -4.18 -16.08 9.05
CA ASN A 217 -4.75 -14.96 9.81
C ASN A 217 -5.83 -14.20 9.04
N ARG A 218 -6.45 -14.81 8.03
CA ARG A 218 -7.45 -14.16 7.15
C ARG A 218 -8.57 -13.47 7.93
N ASP A 219 -9.10 -14.10 8.98
CA ASP A 219 -10.21 -13.54 9.76
C ASP A 219 -9.83 -12.27 10.53
N ARG A 220 -8.53 -11.96 10.61
CA ARG A 220 -7.98 -10.73 11.19
C ARG A 220 -7.53 -9.73 10.12
N VAL A 221 -7.93 -9.92 8.85
CA VAL A 221 -7.68 -9.00 7.75
C VAL A 221 -8.99 -8.58 7.09
N MET A 222 -9.23 -7.28 6.99
CA MET A 222 -10.33 -6.71 6.22
C MET A 222 -9.80 -5.95 5.00
N LEU A 223 -10.25 -6.31 3.81
CA LEU A 223 -10.00 -5.53 2.60
C LEU A 223 -11.13 -4.52 2.39
N VAL A 224 -10.77 -3.24 2.37
CA VAL A 224 -11.71 -2.13 2.16
C VAL A 224 -11.45 -1.50 0.81
N SER A 225 -12.47 -1.45 -0.05
CA SER A 225 -12.38 -0.66 -1.28
C SER A 225 -12.68 0.80 -1.00
N TYR A 226 -11.83 1.69 -1.51
CA TYR A 226 -12.08 3.14 -1.47
C TYR A 226 -13.41 3.49 -2.12
N GLU A 227 -13.77 2.79 -3.19
CA GLU A 227 -15.02 3.00 -3.91
C GLU A 227 -16.24 2.74 -3.01
N SER A 228 -16.21 1.71 -2.16
CA SER A 228 -17.28 1.46 -1.19
C SER A 228 -17.26 2.50 -0.07
N LEU A 229 -16.07 2.85 0.44
CA LEU A 229 -15.92 3.87 1.48
C LEU A 229 -16.54 5.22 1.07
N ILE A 230 -16.48 5.58 -0.21
CA ILE A 230 -17.07 6.83 -0.72
C ILE A 230 -18.55 6.67 -1.10
N ARG A 231 -18.95 5.57 -1.75
CA ARG A 231 -20.33 5.39 -2.24
C ARG A 231 -21.30 4.99 -1.14
N ARG A 232 -20.84 4.23 -0.16
CA ARG A 232 -21.64 3.63 0.91
C ARG A 232 -20.89 3.78 2.25
N PRO A 233 -20.61 5.03 2.67
CA PRO A 233 -19.76 5.30 3.83
C PRO A 233 -20.31 4.71 5.13
N LYS A 234 -21.64 4.78 5.34
CA LYS A 234 -22.30 4.20 6.52
C LYS A 234 -22.14 2.68 6.58
N GLU A 235 -22.61 1.96 5.55
CA GLU A 235 -22.50 0.49 5.47
C GLU A 235 -21.04 0.02 5.62
N THR A 236 -20.11 0.72 4.97
CA THR A 236 -18.68 0.38 5.04
C THR A 236 -18.14 0.58 6.46
N MET A 237 -18.51 1.67 7.15
CA MET A 237 -18.06 1.91 8.52
C MET A 237 -18.72 1.00 9.55
N GLU A 238 -19.99 0.62 9.37
CA GLU A 238 -20.65 -0.39 10.21
C GLU A 238 -19.89 -1.73 10.15
N GLN A 239 -19.52 -2.18 8.94
CA GLN A 239 -18.71 -3.39 8.74
C GLN A 239 -17.31 -3.29 9.36
N ILE A 240 -16.68 -2.10 9.28
CA ILE A 240 -15.36 -1.89 9.88
C ILE A 240 -15.45 -1.88 11.42
N CYS A 241 -16.45 -1.22 11.99
CA CYS A 241 -16.68 -1.20 13.44
C CYS A 241 -16.96 -2.61 13.97
N GLU A 242 -17.83 -3.37 13.30
CA GLU A 242 -18.09 -4.79 13.59
C GLU A 242 -16.78 -5.61 13.52
N PHE A 243 -16.01 -5.45 12.44
CA PHE A 243 -14.72 -6.11 12.30
C PHE A 243 -13.73 -5.73 13.40
N LEU A 244 -13.78 -4.51 13.94
CA LEU A 244 -12.90 -4.04 15.01
C LEU A 244 -13.43 -4.30 16.42
N ASP A 245 -14.61 -4.93 16.57
CA ASP A 245 -15.33 -5.15 17.84
C ASP A 245 -15.61 -3.85 18.62
N VAL A 246 -16.00 -2.78 17.92
CA VAL A 246 -16.44 -1.51 18.52
C VAL A 246 -17.83 -1.11 18.00
N PRO A 247 -18.63 -0.34 18.77
CA PRO A 247 -19.90 0.16 18.26
C PRO A 247 -19.72 1.05 17.03
N PHE A 248 -20.75 1.19 16.21
CA PHE A 248 -20.76 2.19 15.15
C PHE A 248 -21.24 3.53 15.70
N GLU A 249 -20.50 4.59 15.40
CA GLU A 249 -20.80 5.96 15.82
C GLU A 249 -20.90 6.90 14.60
N GLU A 250 -22.04 7.60 14.45
CA GLU A 250 -22.33 8.47 13.29
C GLU A 250 -21.32 9.61 13.13
N ILE A 251 -20.63 10.02 14.20
CA ILE A 251 -19.57 11.04 14.17
C ILE A 251 -18.44 10.67 13.19
N SER A 252 -18.21 9.37 12.98
CA SER A 252 -17.21 8.84 12.04
C SER A 252 -17.56 9.09 10.58
N LEU A 253 -18.80 9.53 10.30
CA LEU A 253 -19.30 9.89 8.97
C LEU A 253 -19.36 11.39 8.74
N ASP A 254 -19.04 12.24 9.73
CA ASP A 254 -19.08 13.69 9.61
C ASP A 254 -17.68 14.25 9.31
N PRO A 255 -17.38 14.62 8.04
CA PRO A 255 -16.06 15.14 7.70
C PRO A 255 -15.74 16.48 8.38
N ALA A 256 -16.73 17.15 8.99
CA ALA A 256 -16.48 18.32 9.82
C ALA A 256 -15.77 18.00 11.14
N LYS A 257 -15.85 16.75 11.61
CA LYS A 257 -15.22 16.26 12.84
C LYS A 257 -13.83 15.70 12.62
N PHE A 258 -13.42 15.51 11.37
CA PHE A 258 -12.11 14.93 11.05
C PHE A 258 -10.99 15.91 11.35
N VAL A 259 -9.97 15.43 12.06
CA VAL A 259 -8.80 16.20 12.43
C VAL A 259 -7.51 15.56 11.93
N ASP A 260 -6.48 16.37 11.71
CA ASP A 260 -5.14 15.91 11.37
C ASP A 260 -4.39 15.42 12.64
N GLY A 261 -3.13 15.01 12.48
CA GLY A 261 -2.32 14.54 13.61
C GLY A 261 -2.03 15.62 14.67
N SER A 262 -2.23 16.89 14.36
CA SER A 262 -2.09 17.99 15.33
C SER A 262 -3.41 18.30 16.04
N GLY A 263 -4.53 17.72 15.60
CA GLY A 263 -5.87 18.06 16.07
C GLY A 263 -6.51 19.23 15.31
N ASN A 264 -5.89 19.72 14.23
CA ASN A 264 -6.49 20.75 13.40
C ASN A 264 -7.51 20.14 12.44
N PRO A 265 -8.50 20.90 11.95
CA PRO A 265 -9.44 20.38 10.97
C PRO A 265 -8.77 19.81 9.71
N TRP A 266 -9.16 18.60 9.33
CA TRP A 266 -8.61 17.91 8.17
C TRP A 266 -9.53 18.04 6.95
N MET A 267 -8.95 18.15 5.76
CA MET A 267 -9.68 18.18 4.49
C MET A 267 -9.09 17.18 3.50
N GLN A 268 -9.97 16.43 2.83
CA GLN A 268 -9.57 15.40 1.86
C GLN A 268 -9.04 15.98 0.55
N ASP A 269 -9.68 17.03 0.03
CA ASP A 269 -9.34 17.66 -1.26
C ASP A 269 -9.32 19.19 -1.09
N PRO A 270 -8.16 19.86 -1.22
CA PRO A 270 -8.07 21.31 -1.13
C PRO A 270 -8.92 22.06 -2.17
N GLU A 271 -9.26 21.41 -3.30
CA GLU A 271 -10.11 22.00 -4.36
C GLU A 271 -11.60 22.02 -4.00
N TYR A 272 -12.02 21.47 -2.84
CA TYR A 272 -13.41 21.53 -2.39
C TYR A 272 -13.75 22.91 -1.83
N VAL A 273 -13.88 23.89 -2.72
CA VAL A 273 -14.21 25.29 -2.43
C VAL A 273 -15.74 25.46 -2.36
N ARG A 274 -16.43 24.81 -1.42
CA ARG A 274 -17.88 25.02 -1.19
C ARG A 274 -18.34 24.93 0.28
N GLY A 275 -17.45 25.18 1.24
CA GLY A 275 -17.83 25.46 2.65
C GLY A 275 -18.49 24.32 3.45
N VAL A 276 -18.92 23.22 2.82
CA VAL A 276 -19.53 22.05 3.45
C VAL A 276 -18.55 20.88 3.38
N ARG A 277 -18.10 20.34 4.51
CA ARG A 277 -17.20 19.19 4.49
C ARG A 277 -18.03 17.92 4.26
N ALA A 278 -18.06 17.44 3.02
CA ALA A 278 -18.78 16.22 2.62
C ALA A 278 -17.85 15.24 1.89
N PHE A 279 -18.23 13.96 1.83
CA PHE A 279 -17.57 13.00 0.95
C PHE A 279 -17.70 13.46 -0.49
N ASN A 280 -16.59 13.47 -1.23
CA ASN A 280 -16.57 13.88 -2.62
C ASN A 280 -16.64 12.66 -3.56
N PRO A 281 -17.81 12.30 -4.11
CA PRO A 281 -17.95 11.16 -5.02
C PRO A 281 -17.22 11.36 -6.35
N ASP A 282 -16.93 12.60 -6.76
CA ASP A 282 -16.23 12.88 -8.02
C ASP A 282 -14.81 12.31 -8.02
N THR A 283 -14.22 12.11 -6.85
CA THR A 283 -12.89 11.49 -6.69
C THR A 283 -12.81 10.06 -7.26
N LEU A 284 -13.94 9.42 -7.52
CA LEU A 284 -14.05 8.09 -8.13
C LEU A 284 -13.86 8.11 -9.65
N SER A 285 -14.24 9.19 -10.32
CA SER A 285 -14.26 9.30 -11.79
C SER A 285 -13.38 10.41 -12.35
N LYS A 286 -12.93 11.38 -11.54
CA LYS A 286 -12.04 12.50 -11.93
C LYS A 286 -10.84 12.06 -12.78
N TRP A 287 -10.32 10.85 -12.60
CA TRP A 287 -9.19 10.35 -13.40
C TRP A 287 -9.49 10.26 -14.91
N ARG A 288 -10.76 10.12 -15.30
CA ARG A 288 -11.19 10.11 -16.71
C ARG A 288 -10.94 11.44 -17.40
N GLU A 289 -10.96 12.53 -16.65
CA GLU A 289 -10.70 13.88 -17.13
C GLU A 289 -9.22 14.27 -16.96
N ARG A 290 -8.55 13.68 -15.95
CA ARG A 290 -7.19 14.06 -15.55
C ARG A 290 -6.09 13.26 -16.26
N LEU A 291 -6.36 12.03 -16.66
CA LEU A 291 -5.37 11.20 -17.35
C LEU A 291 -5.50 11.35 -18.86
N SER A 292 -4.36 11.49 -19.54
CA SER A 292 -4.35 11.29 -20.99
C SER A 292 -4.68 9.83 -21.32
N ILE A 293 -5.13 9.59 -22.55
CA ILE A 293 -5.37 8.22 -23.05
C ILE A 293 -4.10 7.37 -22.88
N ARG A 294 -2.91 7.95 -23.10
CA ARG A 294 -1.62 7.27 -22.99
C ARG A 294 -1.29 6.89 -21.55
N ASP A 295 -1.52 7.78 -20.59
CA ASP A 295 -1.26 7.49 -19.16
C ASP A 295 -2.24 6.43 -18.64
N CYS A 296 -3.51 6.53 -19.04
CA CYS A 296 -4.52 5.54 -18.70
C CYS A 296 -4.18 4.16 -19.29
N GLU A 297 -3.80 4.11 -20.56
CA GLU A 297 -3.37 2.88 -21.22
C GLU A 297 -2.13 2.28 -20.57
N PHE A 298 -1.16 3.12 -20.19
CA PHE A 298 0.05 2.67 -19.49
C PHE A 298 -0.28 2.02 -18.16
N MET A 299 -1.10 2.68 -17.32
CA MET A 299 -1.54 2.12 -16.04
C MET A 299 -2.30 0.80 -16.23
N GLU A 300 -3.25 0.74 -17.17
CA GLU A 300 -3.97 -0.50 -17.46
C GLU A 300 -3.03 -1.61 -17.91
N ARG A 301 -2.09 -1.32 -18.80
CA ARG A 301 -1.16 -2.34 -19.29
C ARG A 301 -0.24 -2.86 -18.19
N LEU A 302 0.20 -2.07 -17.22
CA LEU A 302 1.08 -2.59 -16.18
C LEU A 302 0.34 -3.24 -15.00
N CYS A 303 -0.91 -2.83 -14.75
CA CYS A 303 -1.70 -3.25 -13.59
C CYS A 303 -2.83 -4.21 -13.91
N TRP A 304 -3.17 -4.44 -15.19
CA TRP A 304 -4.38 -5.15 -15.58
C TRP A 304 -4.56 -6.53 -14.93
N PRO A 305 -3.55 -7.41 -14.88
CA PRO A 305 -3.73 -8.71 -14.24
C PRO A 305 -4.30 -8.54 -12.83
N GLU A 306 -3.70 -7.68 -12.01
CA GLU A 306 -4.12 -7.43 -10.63
C GLU A 306 -5.41 -6.61 -10.53
N MET A 307 -5.70 -5.73 -11.49
CA MET A 307 -7.01 -5.07 -11.59
C MET A 307 -8.16 -6.07 -11.60
N SER A 308 -7.96 -7.20 -12.27
CA SER A 308 -8.98 -8.24 -12.39
C SER A 308 -9.30 -8.95 -11.06
N LEU A 309 -8.31 -9.06 -10.15
CA LEU A 309 -8.51 -9.61 -8.80
C LEU A 309 -9.52 -8.80 -7.98
N PHE A 310 -9.67 -7.52 -8.31
CA PHE A 310 -10.57 -6.57 -7.67
C PHE A 310 -11.70 -6.09 -8.59
N GLN A 311 -11.94 -6.82 -9.69
CA GLN A 311 -13.01 -6.55 -10.67
C GLN A 311 -12.92 -5.17 -11.36
N TYR A 312 -11.78 -4.49 -11.32
CA TYR A 312 -11.58 -3.25 -12.05
C TYR A 312 -11.43 -3.56 -13.55
N GLN A 313 -12.29 -2.99 -14.39
CA GLN A 313 -12.28 -3.21 -15.84
C GLN A 313 -11.38 -2.19 -16.58
N PRO A 314 -10.77 -2.56 -17.72
CA PRO A 314 -9.99 -1.63 -18.51
C PRO A 314 -10.94 -0.76 -19.36
N VAL A 315 -10.59 0.50 -19.57
CA VAL A 315 -11.38 1.40 -20.43
C VAL A 315 -10.67 1.69 -21.75
N VAL A 316 -9.33 1.70 -21.78
CA VAL A 316 -8.53 1.95 -22.99
C VAL A 316 -7.94 0.66 -23.56
N MET A 317 -7.36 -0.20 -22.72
CA MET A 317 -6.59 -1.36 -23.14
C MET A 317 -7.44 -2.33 -23.96
N ARG A 318 -7.20 -2.34 -25.27
CA ARG A 318 -7.86 -3.25 -26.22
C ARG A 318 -7.04 -4.49 -26.55
N ARG A 319 -5.82 -4.70 -26.02
CA ARG A 319 -5.01 -5.91 -26.26
C ARG A 319 -4.16 -6.25 -25.02
N TRP A 320 -3.98 -7.54 -24.76
CA TRP A 320 -3.34 -8.11 -23.57
C TRP A 320 -1.84 -8.30 -23.81
N VAL A 321 -1.15 -7.21 -24.13
CA VAL A 321 0.28 -7.16 -24.45
C VAL A 321 0.77 -5.75 -24.15
N ILE A 322 2.05 -5.54 -23.87
CA ILE A 322 2.62 -4.17 -23.85
C ILE A 322 3.17 -3.84 -25.24
N PRO A 323 2.56 -2.91 -26.01
CA PRO A 323 3.01 -2.56 -27.36
C PRO A 323 4.45 -2.03 -27.38
N GLU A 324 5.13 -2.18 -28.52
CA GLU A 324 6.48 -1.61 -28.72
C GLU A 324 6.51 -0.10 -28.58
N ASP A 325 5.45 0.59 -28.99
CA ASP A 325 5.34 2.04 -28.80
C ASP A 325 5.37 2.45 -27.33
N ILE A 326 4.68 1.72 -26.45
CA ILE A 326 4.67 2.02 -25.01
C ILE A 326 6.02 1.71 -24.36
N VAL A 327 6.69 0.64 -24.81
CA VAL A 327 8.03 0.31 -24.31
C VAL A 327 9.06 1.36 -24.76
N LYS A 328 9.04 1.80 -26.02
CA LYS A 328 9.99 2.78 -26.57
C LYS A 328 9.69 4.21 -26.14
N HIS A 329 8.43 4.52 -25.84
CA HIS A 329 7.95 5.87 -25.57
C HIS A 329 6.97 5.89 -24.37
N PRO A 330 7.35 5.41 -23.18
CA PRO A 330 6.46 5.45 -22.03
C PRO A 330 6.10 6.90 -21.63
N PRO A 331 4.98 7.11 -20.94
CA PRO A 331 4.76 8.39 -20.28
C PRO A 331 5.85 8.61 -19.24
N LEU A 332 6.53 9.75 -19.33
CA LEU A 332 7.63 10.14 -18.46
C LEU A 332 7.28 11.44 -17.74
N ILE A 333 7.83 11.60 -16.55
CA ILE A 333 7.73 12.83 -15.78
C ILE A 333 9.13 13.43 -15.67
N PRO A 334 9.31 14.71 -16.02
CA PRO A 334 10.58 15.41 -15.84
C PRO A 334 11.06 15.34 -14.39
N GLU A 335 12.37 15.14 -14.18
CA GLU A 335 12.96 14.95 -12.84
C GLU A 335 12.67 16.14 -11.90
N ASN A 336 12.66 17.36 -12.43
CA ASN A 336 12.34 18.57 -11.66
C ASN A 336 10.88 18.62 -11.16
N GLU A 337 9.97 17.87 -11.78
CA GLU A 337 8.59 17.72 -11.34
C GLU A 337 8.42 16.58 -10.31
N LEU A 338 9.43 15.72 -10.12
CA LEU A 338 9.36 14.61 -9.18
C LEU A 338 9.47 15.08 -7.73
N VAL A 339 8.80 14.34 -6.84
CA VAL A 339 8.95 14.47 -5.38
C VAL A 339 10.42 14.22 -5.00
N GLU A 340 10.98 15.04 -4.13
CA GLU A 340 12.43 15.03 -3.84
C GLU A 340 12.97 13.66 -3.43
N TRP A 341 12.28 12.94 -2.55
CA TRP A 341 12.76 11.66 -2.04
C TRP A 341 12.85 10.56 -3.12
N ILE A 342 12.04 10.65 -4.20
CA ILE A 342 12.02 9.60 -5.23
C ILE A 342 13.03 9.85 -6.34
N LYS A 343 13.59 11.06 -6.45
CA LYS A 343 14.54 11.39 -7.53
C LYS A 343 15.74 10.43 -7.60
N PRO A 344 16.41 10.06 -6.48
CA PRO A 344 17.53 9.11 -6.52
C PRO A 344 17.13 7.70 -6.97
N TYR A 345 15.82 7.39 -6.91
CA TYR A 345 15.25 6.10 -7.28
C TYR A 345 14.49 6.16 -8.60
N SER A 346 14.46 7.32 -9.24
CA SER A 346 13.92 7.48 -10.58
C SER A 346 14.98 7.10 -11.60
N MET A 347 14.57 6.45 -12.68
CA MET A 347 15.53 6.03 -13.71
C MET A 347 16.10 7.25 -14.44
N GLU A 348 17.42 7.38 -14.42
CA GLU A 348 18.15 8.53 -14.95
C GLU A 348 18.10 8.65 -16.49
N SER A 349 17.83 7.55 -17.20
CA SER A 349 17.84 7.54 -18.66
C SER A 349 16.63 6.86 -19.28
N LYS A 350 16.24 7.33 -20.48
CA LYS A 350 15.22 6.69 -21.32
C LYS A 350 15.57 5.22 -21.63
N HIS A 351 16.86 4.89 -21.75
CA HIS A 351 17.29 3.52 -22.00
C HIS A 351 16.97 2.59 -20.82
N ALA A 352 17.24 3.03 -19.59
CA ALA A 352 16.88 2.27 -18.39
C ALA A 352 15.36 2.02 -18.31
N TYR A 353 14.53 3.01 -18.65
CA TYR A 353 13.07 2.82 -18.74
C TYR A 353 12.67 1.74 -19.75
N VAL A 354 13.30 1.71 -20.92
CA VAL A 354 13.01 0.70 -21.96
C VAL A 354 13.34 -0.70 -21.45
N GLU A 355 14.49 -0.90 -20.80
CA GLU A 355 14.87 -2.19 -20.22
C GLU A 355 13.87 -2.66 -19.16
N GLU A 356 13.45 -1.76 -18.27
CA GLU A 356 12.46 -2.08 -17.25
C GLU A 356 11.08 -2.43 -17.85
N LEU A 357 10.68 -1.78 -18.95
CA LEU A 357 9.43 -2.11 -19.62
C LEU A 357 9.50 -3.38 -20.48
N ARG A 358 10.70 -3.79 -20.92
CA ARG A 358 10.91 -5.11 -21.53
C ARG A 358 10.68 -6.22 -20.52
N LYS A 359 11.13 -6.05 -19.27
CA LYS A 359 10.80 -6.97 -18.16
C LYS A 359 9.28 -7.06 -17.96
N GLU A 360 8.58 -5.93 -17.96
CA GLU A 360 7.12 -5.91 -17.86
C GLU A 360 6.44 -6.65 -19.03
N ARG A 361 6.97 -6.54 -20.25
CA ARG A 361 6.45 -7.33 -21.38
C ARG A 361 6.69 -8.82 -21.19
N TYR A 362 7.90 -9.22 -20.78
CA TYR A 362 8.22 -10.62 -20.49
C TYR A 362 7.26 -11.20 -19.44
N ARG A 363 6.96 -10.44 -18.38
CA ARG A 363 5.97 -10.81 -17.37
C ARG A 363 4.59 -11.13 -17.98
N TRP A 364 4.15 -10.29 -18.92
CA TRP A 364 2.89 -10.48 -19.63
C TRP A 364 2.86 -11.73 -20.51
N GLU A 365 3.95 -11.97 -21.22
CA GLU A 365 4.13 -13.18 -22.03
C GLU A 365 4.04 -14.40 -21.13
N ALA A 366 4.76 -14.40 -20.00
CA ALA A 366 4.68 -15.47 -19.01
C ALA A 366 3.24 -15.73 -18.53
N LEU A 367 2.41 -14.70 -18.32
CA LEU A 367 1.00 -14.86 -17.89
C LEU A 367 0.07 -15.37 -19.01
N THR A 368 0.45 -15.28 -20.28
CA THR A 368 -0.45 -15.51 -21.44
C THR A 368 0.01 -16.62 -22.39
N GLU A 369 1.24 -17.12 -22.22
CA GLU A 369 1.81 -18.25 -22.93
C GLU A 369 1.02 -19.53 -22.72
N GLU A 370 1.07 -20.46 -23.68
CA GLU A 370 0.37 -21.75 -23.59
C GLU A 370 1.05 -22.68 -22.59
N LYS A 371 2.38 -22.77 -22.66
CA LYS A 371 3.17 -23.54 -21.70
C LYS A 371 3.25 -22.80 -20.37
N MET A 372 3.08 -23.53 -19.28
CA MET A 372 3.27 -22.97 -17.94
C MET A 372 4.77 -22.91 -17.63
N PRO A 373 5.30 -21.74 -17.20
CA PRO A 373 6.69 -21.63 -16.80
C PRO A 373 6.93 -22.33 -15.44
N ASP A 374 8.18 -22.54 -15.08
CA ASP A 374 8.53 -23.13 -13.78
C ASP A 374 8.14 -22.25 -12.59
N ALA A 375 8.06 -22.85 -11.39
CA ALA A 375 7.62 -22.15 -10.18
C ALA A 375 8.51 -20.95 -9.81
N ALA A 376 9.81 -20.99 -10.14
CA ALA A 376 10.72 -19.87 -9.90
C ALA A 376 10.36 -18.66 -10.77
N THR A 377 10.06 -18.89 -12.05
CA THR A 377 9.59 -17.86 -12.98
C THR A 377 8.23 -17.31 -12.55
N GLN A 378 7.31 -18.18 -12.10
CA GLN A 378 6.01 -17.77 -11.59
C GLN A 378 6.14 -16.83 -10.38
N ARG A 379 6.98 -17.20 -9.39
CA ARG A 379 7.30 -16.34 -8.25
C ARG A 379 7.97 -15.04 -8.69
N SER A 380 8.92 -15.11 -9.62
CA SER A 380 9.58 -13.92 -10.17
C SER A 380 8.60 -12.95 -10.84
N CYS A 381 7.54 -13.46 -11.46
CA CYS A 381 6.52 -12.65 -12.11
C CYS A 381 5.42 -12.14 -11.17
N CYS A 382 5.20 -12.72 -9.99
CA CYS A 382 4.00 -12.45 -9.17
C CYS A 382 4.22 -12.44 -7.66
N LEU A 383 5.46 -12.63 -7.18
CA LEU A 383 5.85 -12.85 -5.78
C LEU A 383 5.24 -14.09 -5.10
N SER A 384 4.26 -14.72 -5.75
CA SER A 384 3.53 -15.88 -5.26
C SER A 384 3.07 -16.73 -6.44
N GLU A 385 3.31 -18.03 -6.35
CA GLU A 385 2.80 -19.01 -7.32
C GLU A 385 1.27 -18.98 -7.38
N LYS A 386 0.62 -18.85 -6.22
CA LYS A 386 -0.84 -18.76 -6.13
C LYS A 386 -1.39 -17.54 -6.86
N VAL A 387 -0.77 -16.37 -6.64
CA VAL A 387 -1.15 -15.15 -7.37
C VAL A 387 -0.94 -15.35 -8.87
N TYR A 388 0.20 -15.91 -9.28
CA TYR A 388 0.47 -16.18 -10.69
C TYR A 388 -0.62 -17.04 -11.34
N LEU A 389 -1.00 -18.15 -10.70
CA LEU A 389 -2.02 -19.06 -11.23
C LEU A 389 -3.38 -18.37 -11.39
N GLU A 390 -3.80 -17.56 -10.41
CA GLU A 390 -5.05 -16.79 -10.49
C GLU A 390 -5.01 -15.78 -11.65
N LEU A 391 -3.92 -15.01 -11.74
CA LEU A 391 -3.75 -14.01 -12.79
C LEU A 391 -3.70 -14.65 -14.19
N ARG A 392 -3.03 -15.79 -14.32
CA ARG A 392 -2.98 -16.56 -15.57
C ARG A 392 -4.35 -17.07 -15.97
N ALA A 393 -5.15 -17.59 -15.04
CA ALA A 393 -6.50 -18.06 -15.32
C ALA A 393 -7.37 -16.94 -15.93
N VAL A 394 -7.31 -15.74 -15.36
CA VAL A 394 -8.02 -14.56 -15.90
C VAL A 394 -7.50 -14.16 -17.29
N ALA A 395 -6.18 -14.17 -17.47
CA ALA A 395 -5.54 -13.84 -18.74
C ALA A 395 -5.94 -14.80 -19.87
N GLN A 396 -5.98 -16.10 -19.58
CA GLN A 396 -6.36 -17.13 -20.55
C GLN A 396 -7.86 -17.07 -20.93
N LYS A 397 -8.76 -16.89 -19.95
CA LYS A 397 -10.21 -16.75 -20.20
C LYS A 397 -10.49 -15.60 -21.17
N SER A 398 -9.84 -14.47 -20.93
CA SER A 398 -10.09 -13.27 -21.72
C SER A 398 -9.51 -13.30 -23.14
N LYS A 399 -8.46 -14.10 -23.35
CA LYS A 399 -7.95 -14.45 -24.69
C LYS A 399 -8.98 -15.28 -25.46
N HIS A 400 -9.66 -16.21 -24.77
CA HIS A 400 -10.70 -17.06 -25.37
C HIS A 400 -11.96 -16.28 -25.73
N ASP A 401 -12.49 -15.47 -24.80
CA ASP A 401 -13.71 -14.66 -25.03
C ASP A 401 -13.57 -13.71 -26.23
N ARG A 402 -12.35 -13.23 -26.49
CA ARG A 402 -12.07 -12.40 -27.67
C ARG A 402 -11.99 -13.17 -28.97
N ARG A 403 -11.38 -14.37 -28.97
CA ARG A 403 -11.38 -15.24 -30.15
C ARG A 403 -12.80 -15.65 -30.54
N ALA A 404 -13.70 -15.81 -29.56
CA ALA A 404 -15.11 -16.08 -29.80
C ALA A 404 -15.85 -14.87 -30.41
N ARG A 405 -15.60 -13.65 -29.91
CA ARG A 405 -16.21 -12.42 -30.48
C ARG A 405 -15.74 -12.12 -31.91
N VAL A 406 -14.44 -12.29 -32.19
CA VAL A 406 -13.87 -12.08 -33.55
C VAL A 406 -14.33 -13.15 -34.57
N ARG A 407 -14.89 -14.27 -34.12
CA ARG A 407 -15.47 -15.29 -35.01
C ARG A 407 -16.97 -15.09 -35.30
N ASN A 408 -17.62 -14.20 -34.56
CA ASN A 408 -19.06 -13.90 -34.68
C ASN A 408 -19.33 -12.51 -35.30
N ASP A 409 -18.28 -11.76 -35.61
CA ASP A 409 -18.27 -10.57 -36.46
C ASP A 409 -17.61 -10.95 -37.81
#